data_AF-A0A1W6DU61-F1
#
_entry.id   AF-A0A1W6DU61-F1
#
_cell.length_a   1.000
_cell.length_b   1.000
_cell.length_c   1.000
_cell.angle_alpha   90.00
_cell.angle_beta   90.00
_cell.angle_gamma   90.00
#
_symmetry.space_group_name_H-M   'P 1'
#
loop_
_entity.id
_entity.type
_entity.pdbx_description
1 polymer ?
#
loop_
_entity_poly.entity_id
_entity_poly.type
_entity_poly.pdbx_seq_one_letter_code
_entity_poly.pdbx_strand_id
1 'polypeptide(L)'
;MSPDRAGTLTAWARALDELDAMASVAGEHAGETAVAHLAAWTPPTGLGRLPAELVDRALEVLVRQADVVDRLHAAIVENRRHSRALTCVPRAHDSTAAAYLDVSA
;
A
#
# COMPACT_ATOMS: atom_id res chain seq x y z
N MET A 1 -18.71 33.09 4.80
CA MET A 1 -18.26 32.74 6.16
C MET A 1 -16.86 32.18 6.05
N SER A 2 -15.82 32.95 6.39
CA SER A 2 -14.48 32.38 6.54
C SER A 2 -14.53 31.39 7.71
N PRO A 3 -13.98 30.17 7.56
CA PRO A 3 -13.92 29.22 8.66
C PRO A 3 -13.13 29.85 9.81
N ASP A 4 -13.61 29.63 11.05
CA ASP A 4 -12.86 30.00 12.24
C ASP A 4 -11.51 29.24 12.22
N ARG A 5 -10.42 29.92 12.59
CA ARG A 5 -9.05 29.37 12.48
C ARG A 5 -8.93 28.03 13.21
N ALA A 6 -9.58 27.90 14.36
CA ALA A 6 -9.62 26.66 15.13
C ALA A 6 -10.32 25.51 14.37
N GLY A 7 -11.39 25.82 13.64
CA GLY A 7 -12.10 24.88 12.79
C GLY A 7 -11.24 24.40 11.62
N THR A 8 -10.54 25.32 10.95
CA THR A 8 -9.58 24.98 9.89
C THR A 8 -8.44 24.11 10.39
N LEU A 9 -7.87 24.44 11.56
CA LEU A 9 -6.80 23.64 12.17
C LEU A 9 -7.27 22.22 12.47
N THR A 10 -8.45 22.07 13.07
CA THR A 10 -9.03 20.77 13.39
C THR A 10 -9.32 19.95 12.14
N ALA A 11 -9.86 20.57 11.10
CA ALA A 11 -10.17 19.90 9.85
C ALA A 11 -8.90 19.40 9.14
N TRP A 12 -7.83 20.20 9.12
CA TRP A 12 -6.53 19.78 8.60
C TRP A 12 -5.89 18.68 9.44
N ALA A 13 -5.92 18.79 10.78
CA ALA A 13 -5.38 17.76 11.67
C ALA A 13 -6.05 16.41 11.41
N ARG A 14 -7.38 16.39 11.29
CA ARG A 14 -8.15 15.18 10.96
C ARG A 14 -7.79 14.63 9.58
N ALA A 15 -7.65 15.48 8.56
CA ALA A 15 -7.24 15.03 7.24
C ALA A 15 -5.85 14.37 7.27
N LEU A 16 -4.91 14.93 8.04
CA LEU A 16 -3.59 14.35 8.24
C LEU A 16 -3.63 13.04 9.06
N ASP A 17 -4.50 12.94 10.09
CA ASP A 17 -4.74 11.69 10.83
C ASP A 17 -5.22 10.57 9.89
N GLU A 18 -6.21 10.87 9.03
CA GLU A 18 -6.74 9.91 8.07
C GLU A 18 -5.66 9.47 7.06
N LEU A 19 -4.86 10.41 6.54
CA LEU A 19 -3.74 10.11 5.64
C LEU A 19 -2.66 9.22 6.27
N ASP A 20 -2.33 9.45 7.55
CA ASP A 20 -1.34 8.65 8.29
C ASP A 20 -1.86 7.25 8.61
N ALA A 21 -3.15 7.14 8.98
CA ALA A 21 -3.81 5.86 9.19
C ALA A 21 -3.84 5.02 7.91
N MET A 22 -4.10 5.66 6.77
CA MET A 22 -4.06 5.00 5.46
C MET A 22 -2.66 4.48 5.12
N ALA A 23 -1.60 5.25 5.40
CA ALA A 23 -0.23 4.79 5.22
C ALA A 23 0.11 3.56 6.10
N SER A 24 -0.51 3.46 7.27
CA SER A 24 -0.30 2.33 8.19
C SER A 24 -0.95 1.02 7.72
N VAL A 25 -2.07 1.10 7.00
CA VAL A 25 -2.78 -0.08 6.45
C VAL A 25 -2.37 -0.42 5.01
N ALA A 26 -1.77 0.53 4.30
CA ALA A 26 -1.21 0.31 2.98
C ALA A 26 0.14 -0.43 3.10
N GLY A 27 0.25 -1.57 2.41
CA GLY A 27 1.46 -2.39 2.45
C GLY A 27 1.32 -3.71 1.70
N GLU A 28 2.38 -4.53 1.72
CA GLU A 28 2.48 -5.78 0.94
C GLU A 28 1.36 -6.79 1.26
N HIS A 29 0.83 -6.74 2.47
CA HIS A 29 -0.23 -7.63 2.97
C HIS A 29 -1.59 -6.94 3.09
N ALA A 30 -1.78 -5.80 2.41
CA ALA A 30 -3.07 -5.12 2.40
C ALA A 30 -4.14 -6.05 1.80
N GLY A 31 -5.09 -6.47 2.65
CA GLY A 31 -6.23 -7.27 2.22
C GLY A 31 -7.25 -6.47 1.42
N GLU A 32 -8.22 -7.14 0.82
CA GLU A 32 -9.26 -6.54 -0.03
C GLU A 32 -10.01 -5.39 0.66
N THR A 33 -10.32 -5.53 1.95
CA THR A 33 -10.97 -4.48 2.74
C THR A 33 -10.12 -3.21 2.85
N ALA A 34 -8.81 -3.36 3.05
CA ALA A 34 -7.89 -2.22 3.12
C ALA A 34 -7.80 -1.52 1.76
N VAL A 35 -7.70 -2.28 0.67
CA VAL A 35 -7.68 -1.74 -0.70
C VAL A 35 -8.98 -0.98 -1.01
N ALA A 36 -10.14 -1.55 -0.69
CA ALA A 36 -11.43 -0.90 -0.89
C ALA A 36 -11.55 0.40 -0.09
N HIS A 37 -11.07 0.41 1.16
CA HIS A 37 -11.05 1.61 1.99
C HIS A 37 -10.17 2.71 1.39
N LEU A 38 -8.94 2.38 0.97
CA LEU A 38 -8.02 3.30 0.32
C LEU A 38 -8.60 3.87 -0.99
N ALA A 39 -9.25 3.02 -1.79
CA ALA A 39 -9.87 3.42 -3.06
C ALA A 39 -11.12 4.32 -2.87
N ALA A 40 -11.79 4.22 -1.72
CA ALA A 40 -12.95 5.04 -1.40
C ALA A 40 -12.59 6.40 -0.79
N TRP A 41 -11.33 6.61 -0.39
CA TRP A 41 -10.91 7.86 0.22
C TRP A 41 -11.03 9.03 -0.75
N THR A 42 -11.68 10.10 -0.29
CA THR A 42 -11.88 11.32 -1.07
C THR A 42 -11.23 12.49 -0.33
N PRO A 43 -10.38 13.28 -0.99
CA PRO A 43 -9.77 14.44 -0.36
C PRO A 43 -10.81 15.41 0.19
N PRO A 44 -10.70 15.84 1.46
CA PRO A 44 -11.59 16.85 2.02
C PRO A 44 -11.46 18.17 1.27
N THR A 45 -12.59 18.77 0.91
CA THR A 45 -12.64 20.04 0.17
C THR A 45 -12.86 21.21 1.13
N GLY A 46 -12.52 22.43 0.69
CA GLY A 46 -12.81 23.65 1.46
C GLY A 46 -11.95 23.85 2.73
N LEU A 47 -10.88 23.08 2.90
CA LEU A 47 -9.97 23.19 4.05
C LEU A 47 -9.21 24.53 4.11
N GLY A 48 -9.10 25.24 2.99
CA GLY A 48 -8.30 26.47 2.90
C GLY A 48 -6.80 26.17 2.90
N ARG A 49 -5.98 27.14 3.31
CA ARG A 49 -4.52 26.97 3.38
C ARG A 49 -4.15 26.11 4.59
N LEU A 50 -3.13 25.27 4.43
CA LEU A 50 -2.54 24.49 5.52
C LEU A 50 -2.00 25.45 6.61
N PRO A 51 -2.42 25.30 7.88
CA PRO A 51 -1.87 26.05 9.00
C PRO A 51 -0.37 25.77 9.17
N ALA A 52 0.41 26.81 9.50
CA ALA A 52 1.87 26.71 9.61
C ALA A 52 2.29 25.69 10.68
N GLU A 53 1.49 25.54 11.75
CA GLU A 53 1.76 24.60 12.83
C GLU A 53 1.66 23.13 12.41
N LEU A 54 1.01 22.85 11.27
CA LEU A 54 0.83 21.48 10.75
C LEU A 54 1.78 21.14 9.60
N VAL A 55 2.67 22.06 9.21
CA VAL A 55 3.60 21.86 8.08
C VAL A 55 4.53 20.69 8.33
N ASP A 56 5.22 20.67 9.47
CA ASP A 56 6.16 19.59 9.81
C ASP A 56 5.46 18.23 9.83
N ARG A 57 4.27 18.19 10.44
CA ARG A 57 3.43 17.00 10.46
C ARG A 57 3.01 16.55 9.06
N ALA A 58 2.62 17.47 8.18
CA ALA A 58 2.26 17.13 6.81
C ALA A 58 3.45 16.54 6.03
N LEU A 59 4.66 17.05 6.28
CA LEU A 59 5.89 16.49 5.71
C LEU A 59 6.18 15.09 6.24
N GLU A 60 6.00 14.84 7.53
CA GLU A 60 6.16 13.49 8.11
C GLU A 60 5.19 12.48 7.48
N VAL A 61 3.92 12.85 7.31
CA VAL A 61 2.93 12.02 6.62
C VAL A 61 3.35 11.75 5.17
N LEU A 62 3.86 12.76 4.46
CA LEU A 62 4.34 12.60 3.09
C LEU A 62 5.52 11.62 2.98
N VAL A 63 6.48 11.70 3.91
CA VAL A 63 7.62 10.77 3.97
C VAL A 63 7.13 9.34 4.17
N ARG A 64 6.22 9.12 5.13
CA ARG A 64 5.67 7.78 5.39
C ARG A 64 4.92 7.22 4.18
N GLN A 65 4.20 8.06 3.45
CA GLN A 65 3.50 7.66 2.23
C GLN A 65 4.47 7.31 1.11
N ALA A 66 5.57 8.06 0.96
CA ALA A 66 6.63 7.72 0.01
C ALA A 66 7.25 6.35 0.32
N ASP A 67 7.55 6.07 1.60
CA ASP A 67 8.09 4.77 2.03
C ASP A 67 7.13 3.61 1.75
N VAL A 68 5.81 3.83 1.85
CA VAL A 68 4.80 2.83 1.46
C VAL A 68 4.83 2.59 -0.06
N VAL A 69 4.90 3.64 -0.86
CA VAL A 69 4.95 3.53 -2.33
C VAL A 69 6.20 2.76 -2.77
N ASP A 70 7.35 3.06 -2.19
CA ASP A 70 8.61 2.37 -2.52
C ASP A 70 8.57 0.88 -2.18
N ARG A 71 8.03 0.53 -1.01
CA ARG A 71 7.80 -0.87 -0.61
C ARG A 71 6.82 -1.58 -1.56
N LEU A 72 5.73 -0.91 -1.94
CA LEU A 72 4.76 -1.47 -2.87
C LEU A 72 5.38 -1.74 -4.25
N HIS A 73 6.21 -0.82 -4.76
CA HIS A 73 6.94 -1.04 -6.00
C HIS A 73 7.89 -2.24 -5.91
N ALA A 74 8.64 -2.37 -4.82
CA ALA A 74 9.53 -3.51 -4.60
C ALA A 74 8.75 -4.83 -4.60
N ALA A 75 7.61 -4.89 -3.88
CA ALA A 75 6.76 -6.08 -3.84
C ALA A 75 6.17 -6.45 -5.20
N ILE A 76 5.76 -5.46 -6.02
CA ILE A 76 5.27 -5.69 -7.39
C ILE A 76 6.37 -6.31 -8.27
N VAL A 77 7.60 -5.80 -8.17
CA VAL A 77 8.74 -6.33 -8.94
C VAL A 77 9.03 -7.77 -8.54
N GLU A 78 9.06 -8.07 -7.24
CA GLU A 78 9.33 -9.42 -6.74
C GLU A 78 8.20 -10.41 -7.12
N ASN A 79 6.94 -9.98 -7.01
CA ASN A 79 5.80 -10.80 -7.44
C ASN A 79 5.87 -11.16 -8.94
N ARG A 80 6.25 -10.21 -9.80
CA ARG A 80 6.46 -10.45 -11.23
C ARG A 80 7.60 -11.44 -11.48
N ARG A 81 8.69 -11.34 -10.71
CA ARG A 81 9.81 -12.29 -10.79
C ARG A 81 9.37 -13.70 -10.42
N HIS A 82 8.65 -13.86 -9.30
CA HIS A 82 8.09 -15.13 -8.88
C HIS A 82 7.13 -15.72 -9.93
N SER A 83 6.23 -14.90 -10.50
CA SER A 83 5.31 -15.34 -11.55
C SER A 83 6.04 -15.87 -12.80
N ARG A 84 7.12 -15.19 -13.23
CA ARG A 84 7.98 -15.66 -14.33
C ARG A 84 8.65 -16.99 -13.99
N ALA A 85 9.22 -17.13 -12.80
CA ALA A 85 9.84 -18.37 -12.35
C ALA A 85 8.85 -19.54 -12.38
N LEU A 86 7.63 -19.33 -11.86
CA LEU A 86 6.56 -20.34 -11.90
C LEU A 86 6.14 -20.71 -13.34
N THR A 87 6.19 -19.77 -14.28
CA THR A 87 5.90 -20.03 -15.69
C THR A 87 7.02 -20.83 -16.39
N CYS A 88 8.27 -20.65 -15.95
CA CYS A 88 9.43 -21.36 -16.47
C CYS A 88 9.56 -22.80 -15.95
N VAL A 89 8.87 -23.16 -14.86
CA VAL A 89 8.79 -24.56 -14.42
C VAL A 89 7.92 -25.32 -15.41
N PRO A 90 8.45 -26.32 -16.14
CA PRO A 90 7.61 -27.20 -16.95
C PRO A 90 6.51 -27.76 -16.05
N ARG A 91 5.25 -27.58 -16.46
CA ARG A 91 4.13 -28.29 -15.82
C ARG A 91 4.51 -29.77 -15.83
N ALA A 92 4.73 -30.36 -14.67
CA ALA A 92 4.81 -31.80 -14.53
C ALA A 92 3.42 -32.38 -14.80
N HIS A 93 3.01 -32.40 -16.07
CA HIS A 93 2.08 -33.37 -16.63
C HIS A 93 3.00 -34.38 -17.31
N ASP A 94 3.19 -35.58 -16.79
CA ASP A 94 2.15 -36.58 -16.60
C ASP A 94 2.30 -37.34 -15.27
N SER A 95 1.32 -37.22 -14.36
CA SER A 95 1.22 -38.08 -13.17
C SER A 95 0.89 -39.54 -13.55
N THR A 96 0.67 -39.84 -14.83
CA THR A 96 0.37 -41.18 -15.32
C THR A 96 1.65 -41.96 -15.69
N ALA A 97 2.79 -41.30 -15.81
CA ALA A 97 4.07 -41.96 -16.03
C ALA A 97 4.83 -42.07 -14.70
N ALA A 98 4.47 -43.07 -13.89
CA ALA A 98 5.30 -43.48 -12.77
C ALA A 98 6.66 -43.95 -13.32
N ALA A 99 7.73 -43.20 -13.04
CA ALA A 99 9.09 -43.60 -13.37
C ALA A 99 9.66 -44.43 -12.21
N TYR A 100 9.96 -45.71 -12.47
CA TYR A 100 10.64 -46.57 -11.50
C TYR A 100 12.14 -46.31 -11.56
N LEU A 101 12.72 -45.86 -10.45
CA LEU A 101 14.15 -45.60 -10.33
C LEU A 101 14.77 -46.85 -9.69
N ASP A 102 15.34 -47.72 -10.52
CA ASP A 102 16.02 -48.92 -10.04
C ASP A 102 17.37 -48.51 -9.44
N VAL A 103 17.48 -48.59 -8.12
CA VAL A 103 18.72 -48.36 -7.39
C VAL A 103 19.41 -49.71 -7.28
N SER A 104 20.48 -49.90 -8.04
CA SER A 104 21.41 -51.01 -7.85
C SER A 104 22.33 -50.70 -6.66
N ALA A 105 22.37 -51.60 -5.68
CA ALA A 105 23.21 -51.52 -4.48
C ALA A 105 24.69 -51.82 -4.76
#